data_AF-A0A350III7-F1
#
_entry.id   AF-A0A350III7-F1
#
_cell.length_a   1.000
_cell.length_b   1.000
_cell.length_c   1.000
_cell.angle_alpha   90.00
_cell.angle_beta   90.00
_cell.angle_gamma   90.00
#
_symmetry.space_group_name_H-M   'P 1'
#
loop_
_entity.id
_entity.type
_entity.pdbx_description
1 polymer ?
#
loop_
_entity_poly.entity_id
_entity_poly.type
_entity_poly.pdbx_seq_one_letter_code
_entity_poly.pdbx_strand_id
1 'polypeptide(L)'
;MESNFILELLGNNIWAYLITAAIPLVFVVVYALVAILGELKIASWVQDRLGPMRTGPWGIIQPVAEVVKLLQKEDITPRNANKPLFNTAPFVVFTGSFAAFAVIPYSSKFIPADINLGVFYIFAVSSFTVIAILMGGWASNNKYSVLGAVRSASQMISYEIPTSLSIIAIAALSNTLSVSGIINSQSG
;
A
#
# COMPACT_ATOMS: atom_id res chain seq x y z
N MET A 1 0.80 20.25 18.88
CA MET A 1 0.53 18.81 18.87
C MET A 1 -0.97 18.68 18.63
N GLU A 2 -1.41 18.76 17.38
CA GLU A 2 -2.83 18.52 17.09
C GLU A 2 -3.05 17.02 17.24
N SER A 3 -3.68 16.64 18.34
CA SER A 3 -4.02 15.26 18.65
C SER A 3 -4.94 14.72 17.57
N ASN A 4 -4.71 13.47 17.16
CA ASN A 4 -5.71 12.71 16.43
C ASN A 4 -7.05 12.86 17.14
N PHE A 5 -8.06 13.35 16.43
CA PHE A 5 -9.42 13.50 16.94
C PHE A 5 -9.93 12.22 17.63
N ILE A 6 -9.52 11.06 17.13
CA ILE A 6 -9.89 9.74 17.68
C ILE A 6 -9.22 9.48 19.03
N LEU A 7 -7.95 9.86 19.20
CA LEU A 7 -7.24 9.75 20.48
C LEU A 7 -7.78 10.75 21.49
N GLU A 8 -8.23 11.93 21.04
CA GLU A 8 -8.88 12.92 21.88
C GLU A 8 -10.27 12.45 22.35
N LEU A 9 -11.04 11.81 21.47
CA LEU A 9 -12.39 11.32 21.77
C LEU A 9 -12.40 10.05 22.65
N LEU A 10 -11.50 9.10 22.39
CA LEU A 10 -11.50 7.77 23.03
C LEU A 10 -10.40 7.60 24.09
N GLY A 11 -9.53 8.58 24.25
CA GLY A 11 -8.33 8.52 25.09
C GLY A 11 -7.21 7.66 24.50
N ASN A 12 -6.06 7.64 25.18
CA ASN A 12 -4.90 6.80 24.83
C ASN A 12 -5.10 5.34 25.21
N ASN A 13 -5.99 4.66 24.49
CA ASN A 13 -6.32 3.26 24.67
C ASN A 13 -5.98 2.44 23.43
N ILE A 14 -5.74 1.13 23.58
CA ILE A 14 -5.44 0.22 22.46
C ILE A 14 -6.53 0.28 21.36
N TRP A 15 -7.80 0.42 21.77
CA TRP A 15 -8.94 0.54 20.87
C TRP A 15 -8.88 1.79 19.98
N ALA A 16 -8.39 2.90 20.52
CA ALA A 16 -8.27 4.15 19.76
C ALA A 16 -7.19 4.02 18.66
N TYR A 17 -6.08 3.35 18.95
CA TYR A 17 -5.05 3.04 17.94
C TYR A 17 -5.57 2.06 16.87
N LEU A 18 -6.32 1.02 17.27
CA LEU A 18 -6.92 0.08 16.32
C LEU A 18 -7.91 0.77 15.37
N ILE A 19 -8.77 1.66 15.89
CA ILE A 19 -9.72 2.42 15.07
C ILE A 19 -8.97 3.38 14.13
N THR A 20 -7.93 4.05 14.65
CA THR A 20 -7.09 4.96 13.86
C THR A 20 -6.43 4.24 12.68
N ALA A 21 -5.96 3.00 12.86
CA ALA A 21 -5.42 2.17 11.78
C ALA A 21 -6.52 1.58 10.87
N ALA A 22 -7.70 1.27 11.41
CA ALA A 22 -8.78 0.66 10.65
C ALA A 22 -9.36 1.61 9.58
N ILE A 23 -9.37 2.93 9.82
CA ILE A 23 -9.92 3.90 8.87
C ILE A 23 -9.16 3.90 7.53
N PRO A 24 -7.82 4.08 7.50
CA PRO A 24 -7.03 3.91 6.27
C PRO A 24 -7.23 2.54 5.62
N LEU A 25 -7.34 1.47 6.42
CA LEU A 25 -7.54 0.12 5.89
C LEU A 25 -8.86 -0.01 5.13
N VAL A 26 -9.97 0.44 5.72
CA VAL A 26 -11.28 0.44 5.06
C VAL A 26 -11.24 1.27 3.79
N PHE A 27 -10.60 2.45 3.84
CA PHE A 27 -10.42 3.28 2.66
C PHE A 27 -9.66 2.54 1.55
N VAL A 28 -8.52 1.92 1.86
CA VAL A 28 -7.71 1.17 0.87
C VAL A 28 -8.50 0.02 0.26
N VAL A 29 -9.27 -0.72 1.06
CA VAL A 29 -10.09 -1.84 0.55
C VAL A 29 -11.18 -1.34 -0.40
N VAL A 30 -11.92 -0.30 0.00
CA VAL A 30 -12.98 0.28 -0.87
C VAL A 30 -12.37 0.87 -2.14
N TYR A 31 -11.27 1.61 -2.00
CA TYR A 31 -10.55 2.18 -3.13
C TYR A 31 -10.07 1.09 -4.09
N ALA A 32 -9.49 0.00 -3.60
CA ALA A 32 -9.02 -1.10 -4.44
C ALA A 32 -10.15 -1.71 -5.30
N LEU A 33 -11.34 -1.92 -4.72
CA LEU A 33 -12.49 -2.44 -5.46
C LEU A 33 -12.92 -1.48 -6.59
N VAL A 34 -12.97 -0.18 -6.30
CA VAL A 34 -13.32 0.84 -7.31
C VAL A 34 -12.23 0.97 -8.37
N ALA A 35 -10.96 0.97 -7.96
CA ALA A 35 -9.81 1.10 -8.84
C ALA A 35 -9.70 -0.07 -9.82
N ILE A 36 -9.94 -1.31 -9.38
CA ILE A 36 -9.95 -2.50 -10.25
C ILE A 36 -11.05 -2.36 -11.33
N LEU A 37 -12.27 -1.97 -10.93
CA LEU A 37 -13.36 -1.76 -11.90
C LEU A 37 -13.03 -0.63 -12.88
N GLY A 38 -12.47 0.46 -12.36
CA GLY A 38 -12.02 1.61 -13.14
C GLY A 38 -10.96 1.22 -14.15
N GLU A 39 -9.91 0.53 -13.74
CA GLU A 39 -8.84 0.03 -14.60
C GLU A 39 -9.39 -0.82 -15.75
N LEU A 40 -10.26 -1.79 -15.45
CA LEU A 40 -10.86 -2.65 -16.47
C LEU A 40 -11.72 -1.87 -17.45
N LYS A 41 -12.54 -0.91 -16.99
CA LYS A 41 -13.42 -0.12 -17.86
C LYS A 41 -12.63 0.87 -18.70
N ILE A 42 -11.74 1.64 -18.08
CA ILE A 42 -10.92 2.65 -18.76
C ILE A 42 -10.02 1.98 -19.79
N ALA A 43 -9.33 0.88 -19.43
CA ALA A 43 -8.49 0.15 -20.38
C ALA A 43 -9.30 -0.41 -21.56
N SER A 44 -10.54 -0.85 -21.32
CA SER A 44 -11.43 -1.30 -22.39
C SER A 44 -11.85 -0.16 -23.32
N TRP A 45 -12.19 1.01 -22.78
CA TRP A 45 -12.55 2.19 -23.57
C TRP A 45 -11.38 2.72 -24.40
N VAL A 46 -10.16 2.72 -23.83
CA VAL A 46 -8.94 3.05 -24.58
C VAL A 46 -8.72 2.10 -25.76
N GLN A 47 -9.13 0.84 -25.61
CA GLN A 47 -9.06 -0.20 -26.65
C GLN A 47 -10.29 -0.26 -27.56
N ASP A 48 -11.20 0.73 -27.48
CA ASP A 48 -12.46 0.75 -28.24
C ASP A 48 -13.32 -0.52 -28.07
N ARG A 49 -13.35 -1.08 -26.86
CA ARG A 49 -14.23 -2.19 -26.49
C ARG A 49 -14.97 -1.93 -25.18
N LEU A 50 -16.07 -2.64 -24.99
CA LEU A 50 -16.84 -2.56 -23.76
C LEU A 50 -16.12 -3.33 -22.64
N GLY A 51 -15.97 -2.69 -21.48
CA GLY A 51 -15.51 -3.35 -20.25
C GLY A 51 -16.58 -4.27 -19.63
N PRO A 52 -16.43 -4.67 -18.37
CA PRO A 52 -17.41 -5.50 -17.68
C PRO A 52 -18.81 -4.88 -17.70
N MET A 53 -19.81 -5.63 -18.19
CA MET A 53 -21.22 -5.20 -18.32
C MET A 53 -22.24 -6.19 -17.74
N ARG A 54 -21.82 -7.38 -17.27
CA ARG A 54 -22.73 -8.50 -16.95
C ARG A 54 -23.07 -8.64 -15.46
N THR A 55 -22.12 -8.36 -14.56
CA THR A 55 -22.25 -8.54 -13.11
C THR A 55 -22.88 -7.32 -12.45
N GLY A 56 -24.22 -7.26 -12.50
CA GLY A 56 -25.03 -6.13 -12.05
C GLY A 56 -25.11 -5.00 -13.09
N PRO A 57 -25.81 -3.89 -12.77
CA PRO A 57 -25.89 -2.73 -13.67
C PRO A 57 -24.49 -2.23 -14.04
N TRP A 58 -24.19 -2.22 -15.33
CA TRP A 58 -22.87 -1.87 -15.87
C TRP A 58 -21.68 -2.62 -15.24
N GLY A 59 -21.86 -3.82 -14.68
CA GLY A 59 -20.75 -4.61 -14.13
C GLY A 59 -20.18 -4.09 -12.80
N ILE A 60 -20.89 -3.24 -12.06
CA ILE A 60 -20.39 -2.64 -10.80
C ILE A 60 -20.03 -3.68 -9.74
N ILE A 61 -20.71 -4.83 -9.75
CA ILE A 61 -20.52 -5.89 -8.74
C ILE A 61 -19.33 -6.79 -9.09
N GLN A 62 -18.68 -6.59 -10.25
CA GLN A 62 -17.56 -7.42 -10.72
C GLN A 62 -16.44 -7.60 -9.67
N PRO A 63 -15.90 -6.54 -9.02
CA PRO A 63 -14.79 -6.69 -8.07
C PRO A 63 -15.20 -7.50 -6.84
N VAL A 64 -16.45 -7.36 -6.38
CA VAL A 64 -16.97 -8.14 -5.24
C VAL A 64 -17.07 -9.62 -5.60
N ALA A 65 -17.55 -9.93 -6.80
CA ALA A 65 -17.60 -11.31 -7.29
C ALA A 65 -16.19 -11.93 -7.42
N GLU A 66 -15.20 -11.14 -7.81
CA GLU A 66 -13.80 -11.58 -7.87
C GLU A 66 -13.21 -11.86 -6.48
N VAL A 67 -13.49 -11.02 -5.48
CA VAL A 67 -13.09 -11.30 -4.10
C VAL A 67 -13.71 -12.59 -3.59
N VAL A 68 -15.02 -12.78 -3.78
CA VAL A 68 -15.71 -14.02 -3.37
C VAL A 68 -15.10 -15.25 -4.06
N LYS A 69 -14.79 -15.14 -5.35
CA LYS A 69 -14.10 -16.19 -6.10
C LYS A 69 -12.71 -16.51 -5.52
N LEU A 70 -11.94 -15.50 -5.12
CA LEU A 70 -10.61 -15.69 -4.52
C LEU A 70 -10.69 -16.33 -3.14
N LEU A 71 -11.70 -15.99 -2.32
CA LEU A 71 -11.92 -16.62 -1.01
C LEU A 71 -12.28 -18.11 -1.11
N GLN A 72 -12.98 -18.50 -2.18
CA GLN A 72 -13.32 -19.90 -2.46
C GLN A 72 -12.16 -20.66 -3.12
N LYS A 73 -11.12 -19.96 -3.58
CA LYS A 73 -10.03 -20.59 -4.30
C LYS A 73 -9.13 -21.33 -3.32
N GLU A 74 -8.77 -22.56 -3.69
CA GLU A 74 -7.82 -23.36 -2.93
C GLU A 74 -6.47 -22.64 -2.84
N ASP A 75 -5.99 -22.45 -1.60
CA ASP A 75 -4.66 -21.91 -1.32
C ASP A 75 -3.61 -23.03 -1.39
N ILE A 76 -2.76 -22.97 -2.43
CA ILE A 76 -1.76 -24.01 -2.72
C ILE A 76 -0.35 -23.50 -2.49
N THR A 77 0.39 -24.20 -1.61
CA THR A 77 1.84 -23.97 -1.45
C THR A 77 2.62 -25.02 -2.26
N PRO A 78 3.58 -24.64 -3.12
CA PRO A 78 4.35 -25.61 -3.89
C PRO A 78 5.12 -26.58 -2.98
N ARG A 79 5.17 -27.86 -3.35
CA ARG A 79 5.79 -28.91 -2.51
C ARG A 79 7.27 -28.67 -2.22
N ASN A 80 8.01 -28.15 -3.21
CA ASN A 80 9.45 -27.91 -3.12
C ASN A 80 9.78 -26.50 -2.62
N ALA A 81 8.76 -25.66 -2.32
CA ALA A 81 8.97 -24.32 -1.80
C ALA A 81 9.35 -24.34 -0.32
N ASN A 82 10.10 -23.31 0.11
CA ASN A 82 10.29 -23.03 1.52
C ASN A 82 8.97 -22.45 2.09
N LYS A 83 8.14 -23.30 2.70
CA LYS A 83 6.79 -22.95 3.17
C LYS A 83 6.72 -21.73 4.09
N PRO A 84 7.50 -21.63 5.19
CA PRO A 84 7.38 -20.47 6.07
C PRO A 84 7.74 -19.18 5.34
N LEU A 85 8.76 -19.21 4.49
CA LEU A 85 9.20 -18.03 3.75
C LEU A 85 8.22 -17.63 2.63
N PHE A 86 7.67 -18.62 1.92
CA PHE A 86 6.70 -18.41 0.84
C PHE A 86 5.37 -17.87 1.38
N ASN A 87 4.87 -18.45 2.47
CA ASN A 87 3.58 -18.06 3.05
C ASN A 87 3.65 -16.73 3.81
N THR A 88 4.81 -16.34 4.34
CA THR A 88 4.97 -15.05 5.02
C THR A 88 5.19 -13.88 4.06
N ALA A 89 5.67 -14.13 2.83
CA ALA A 89 5.97 -13.08 1.87
C ALA A 89 4.79 -12.14 1.56
N PRO A 90 3.57 -12.63 1.27
CA PRO A 90 2.42 -11.75 1.06
C PRO A 90 2.13 -10.83 2.24
N PHE A 91 2.29 -11.32 3.48
CA PHE A 91 2.06 -10.53 4.69
C PHE A 91 3.11 -9.44 4.87
N VAL A 92 4.38 -9.71 4.55
CA VAL A 92 5.44 -8.70 4.65
C VAL A 92 5.24 -7.60 3.59
N VAL A 93 4.88 -7.95 2.34
CA VAL A 93 4.54 -6.95 1.32
C VAL A 93 3.39 -6.08 1.82
N PHE A 94 2.29 -6.69 2.25
CA PHE A 94 1.10 -5.96 2.70
C PHE A 94 1.41 -5.05 3.90
N THR A 95 2.14 -5.55 4.89
CA THR A 95 2.50 -4.78 6.09
C THR A 95 3.36 -3.59 5.71
N GLY A 96 4.36 -3.76 4.84
CA GLY A 96 5.19 -2.65 4.35
C GLY A 96 4.35 -1.61 3.59
N SER A 97 3.55 -2.04 2.62
CA SER A 97 2.71 -1.10 1.86
C SER A 97 1.69 -0.37 2.74
N PHE A 98 1.08 -1.06 3.71
CA PHE A 98 0.06 -0.48 4.57
C PHE A 98 0.65 0.46 5.64
N ALA A 99 1.82 0.12 6.19
CA ALA A 99 2.45 0.94 7.22
C ALA A 99 2.80 2.35 6.73
N ALA A 100 3.06 2.55 5.43
CA ALA A 100 3.26 3.89 4.86
C ALA A 100 2.08 4.85 5.10
N PHE A 101 0.84 4.34 5.20
CA PHE A 101 -0.36 5.15 5.46
C PHE A 101 -0.45 5.68 6.89
N ALA A 102 0.41 5.21 7.82
CA ALA A 102 0.42 5.69 9.19
C ALA A 102 0.84 7.17 9.31
N VAL A 103 1.67 7.65 8.39
CA VAL A 103 2.24 9.01 8.47
C VAL A 103 1.51 10.01 7.57
N ILE A 104 0.60 9.54 6.71
CA ILE A 104 -0.12 10.40 5.77
C ILE A 104 -1.21 11.20 6.52
N PRO A 105 -1.16 12.53 6.51
CA PRO A 105 -2.23 13.37 7.07
C PRO A 105 -3.43 13.38 6.11
N TYR A 106 -4.62 13.07 6.61
CA TYR A 106 -5.86 13.12 5.80
C TYR A 106 -6.68 14.38 6.05
N SER A 107 -6.48 15.02 7.19
CA SER A 107 -7.13 16.27 7.62
C SER A 107 -6.27 16.92 8.70
N SER A 108 -6.48 18.20 8.99
CA SER A 108 -5.87 18.86 10.15
C SER A 108 -6.17 18.12 11.46
N LYS A 109 -7.33 17.47 11.57
CA LYS A 109 -7.75 16.75 12.78
C LYS A 109 -7.47 15.24 12.76
N PHE A 110 -6.99 14.70 11.64
CA PHE A 110 -6.74 13.26 11.51
C PHE A 110 -5.38 13.00 10.84
N ILE A 111 -4.40 12.75 11.70
CA ILE A 111 -2.99 12.51 11.37
C ILE A 111 -2.55 11.25 12.14
N PRO A 112 -2.72 10.04 11.59
CA PRO A 112 -2.64 8.79 12.37
C PRO A 112 -1.37 8.66 13.22
N ALA A 113 -0.22 9.07 12.70
CA ALA A 113 1.01 9.27 13.44
C ALA A 113 1.78 10.49 12.91
N ASP A 114 1.85 11.56 13.69
CA ASP A 114 2.69 12.72 13.37
C ASP A 114 4.13 12.47 13.86
N ILE A 115 4.99 12.07 12.93
CA ILE A 115 6.40 11.73 13.21
C ILE A 115 7.29 12.82 12.61
N ASN A 116 8.22 13.34 13.40
CA ASN A 116 9.21 14.35 12.94
C ASN A 116 10.03 13.87 11.72
N LEU A 117 10.27 12.57 11.63
CA LEU A 117 10.99 11.90 10.54
C LEU A 117 10.02 11.16 9.60
N GLY A 118 8.84 11.72 9.36
CA GLY A 118 7.77 11.07 8.60
C GLY A 118 8.17 10.67 7.18
N VAL A 119 8.90 11.54 6.47
CA VAL A 119 9.43 11.23 5.14
C VAL A 119 10.42 10.06 5.18
N PHE A 120 11.34 10.05 6.16
CA PHE A 120 12.31 8.96 6.32
C PHE A 120 11.62 7.64 6.67
N TYR A 121 10.56 7.69 7.49
CA TYR A 121 9.74 6.53 7.79
C TYR A 121 9.15 5.91 6.52
N ILE A 122 8.60 6.70 5.61
CA ILE A 122 8.02 6.17 4.36
C ILE A 122 9.07 5.38 3.56
N PHE A 123 10.31 5.87 3.46
CA PHE A 123 11.41 5.13 2.80
C PHE A 123 11.81 3.86 3.53
N ALA A 124 11.91 3.91 4.86
CA ALA A 124 12.24 2.72 5.65
C ALA A 124 11.21 1.61 5.43
N VAL A 125 9.93 2.00 5.36
CA VAL A 125 8.85 1.05 5.20
C VAL A 125 8.71 0.55 3.74
N SER A 126 8.96 1.40 2.73
CA SER A 126 8.93 0.98 1.31
C SER A 126 9.94 -0.12 1.01
N SER A 127 11.11 -0.09 1.66
CA SER A 127 12.15 -1.12 1.50
C SER A 127 11.67 -2.55 1.87
N PHE A 128 10.68 -2.71 2.76
CA PHE A 128 10.12 -4.04 3.06
C PHE A 128 9.44 -4.68 1.85
N THR A 129 8.89 -3.88 0.93
CA THR A 129 8.22 -4.40 -0.27
C THR A 129 9.21 -5.09 -1.21
N VAL A 130 10.42 -4.52 -1.36
CA VAL A 130 11.52 -5.11 -2.15
C VAL A 130 11.92 -6.46 -1.55
N ILE A 131 12.14 -6.49 -0.24
CA ILE A 131 12.53 -7.70 0.50
C ILE A 131 11.48 -8.79 0.32
N ALA A 132 10.20 -8.43 0.45
CA ALA A 132 9.13 -9.41 0.39
C ALA A 132 8.90 -9.99 -1.01
N ILE A 133 9.14 -9.21 -2.08
CA ILE A 133 9.14 -9.72 -3.46
C ILE A 133 10.28 -10.73 -3.67
N LEU A 134 11.50 -10.41 -3.22
CA LEU A 134 12.63 -11.33 -3.28
C LEU A 134 12.37 -12.60 -2.45
N MET A 135 11.76 -12.43 -1.27
CA MET A 135 11.39 -13.51 -0.38
C MET A 135 10.44 -14.50 -1.04
N GLY A 136 9.35 -14.02 -1.67
CA GLY A 136 8.41 -14.87 -2.39
C GLY A 136 9.03 -15.54 -3.62
N GLY A 137 9.83 -14.81 -4.39
CA GLY A 137 10.55 -15.32 -5.55
C GLY A 137 11.52 -16.44 -5.20
N TRP A 138 12.39 -16.21 -4.21
CA TRP A 138 13.36 -17.19 -3.73
C TRP A 138 12.69 -18.41 -3.06
N ALA A 139 11.71 -18.16 -2.19
CA ALA A 139 11.03 -19.23 -1.44
C ALA A 139 10.28 -20.21 -2.35
N SER A 140 9.83 -19.77 -3.53
CA SER A 140 9.09 -20.60 -4.48
C SER A 140 9.89 -21.76 -5.10
N ASN A 141 11.22 -21.75 -4.95
CA ASN A 141 12.13 -22.75 -5.51
C ASN A 141 11.95 -23.00 -7.02
N ASN A 142 11.70 -21.93 -7.78
CA ASN A 142 11.57 -21.94 -9.23
C ASN A 142 12.49 -20.87 -9.85
N LYS A 143 13.39 -21.29 -10.74
CA LYS A 143 14.36 -20.38 -11.40
C LYS A 143 13.68 -19.23 -12.16
N TYR A 144 12.51 -19.46 -12.75
CA TYR A 144 11.75 -18.42 -13.45
C TYR A 144 11.21 -17.36 -12.48
N SER A 145 10.67 -17.79 -11.34
CA SER A 145 10.18 -16.90 -10.29
C SER A 145 11.32 -16.10 -9.64
N VAL A 146 12.48 -16.74 -9.41
CA VAL A 146 13.68 -16.05 -8.91
C VAL A 146 14.15 -14.98 -9.90
N LEU A 147 14.23 -15.30 -11.20
CA LEU A 147 14.64 -14.33 -12.22
C LEU A 147 13.67 -13.14 -12.28
N GLY A 148 12.36 -13.40 -12.22
CA GLY A 148 11.35 -12.34 -12.14
C GLY A 148 11.51 -11.45 -10.91
N ALA A 149 11.70 -12.05 -9.74
CA ALA A 149 11.86 -11.32 -8.49
C ALA A 149 13.14 -10.46 -8.48
N VAL A 150 14.27 -10.97 -8.99
CA VAL A 150 15.50 -10.18 -9.12
C VAL A 150 15.29 -8.98 -10.04
N ARG A 151 14.61 -9.15 -11.19
CA ARG A 151 14.31 -8.04 -12.11
C ARG A 151 13.45 -6.96 -11.45
N SER A 152 12.37 -7.37 -10.77
CA SER A 152 11.50 -6.44 -10.06
C SER A 152 12.24 -5.72 -8.93
N ALA A 153 13.06 -6.43 -8.16
CA ALA A 153 13.86 -5.83 -7.09
C ALA A 153 14.87 -4.83 -7.62
N SER A 154 15.61 -5.19 -8.68
CA SER A 154 16.57 -4.28 -9.32
C SER A 154 15.88 -3.01 -9.83
N GLN A 155 14.70 -3.16 -10.45
CA GLN A 155 13.91 -2.02 -10.91
C GLN A 155 13.47 -1.13 -9.73
N MET A 156 12.86 -1.71 -8.70
CA MET A 156 12.34 -0.95 -7.56
C MET A 156 13.44 -0.18 -6.84
N ILE A 157 14.57 -0.84 -6.53
CA ILE A 157 15.73 -0.18 -5.89
C ILE A 157 16.25 0.96 -6.77
N SER A 158 16.32 0.73 -8.09
CA SER A 158 16.84 1.74 -9.03
C SER A 158 15.95 2.99 -9.12
N TYR A 159 14.63 2.86 -8.88
CA TYR A 159 13.71 3.99 -8.84
C TYR A 159 13.57 4.60 -7.44
N GLU A 160 13.84 3.85 -6.38
CA GLU A 160 13.78 4.34 -4.99
C GLU A 160 14.83 5.43 -4.72
N ILE A 161 16.04 5.28 -5.27
CA ILE A 161 17.12 6.26 -5.09
C ILE A 161 16.79 7.62 -5.72
N PRO A 162 16.40 7.73 -7.01
CA PRO A 162 15.98 9.00 -7.60
C PRO A 162 14.80 9.64 -6.87
N THR A 163 13.77 8.86 -6.50
CA THR A 163 12.62 9.37 -5.74
C THR A 163 13.05 9.92 -4.38
N SER A 164 14.00 9.26 -3.71
CA SER A 164 14.60 9.74 -2.46
C SER A 164 15.29 11.08 -2.63
N LEU A 165 16.10 11.24 -3.69
CA LEU A 165 16.77 12.49 -4.00
C LEU A 165 15.77 13.63 -4.31
N SER A 166 14.70 13.36 -5.05
CA SER A 166 13.67 14.35 -5.34
C SER A 166 12.96 14.85 -4.07
N ILE A 167 12.70 13.94 -3.12
CA ILE A 167 12.03 14.29 -1.87
C ILE A 167 12.94 15.09 -0.94
N ILE A 168 14.26 14.84 -0.95
CA ILE A 168 15.22 15.66 -0.18
C ILE A 168 15.16 17.13 -0.60
N ALA A 169 14.99 17.43 -1.90
CA ALA A 169 14.84 18.80 -2.37
C ALA A 169 13.59 19.46 -1.77
N ILE A 170 12.48 18.74 -1.66
CA ILE A 170 11.25 19.23 -1.03
C ILE A 170 11.48 19.48 0.47
N ALA A 171 12.10 18.54 1.17
CA ALA A 171 12.41 18.67 2.59
C ALA A 171 13.35 19.85 2.90
N ALA A 172 14.28 20.15 1.99
CA ALA A 172 15.16 21.31 2.11
C ALA A 172 14.40 22.63 1.93
N LEU A 173 13.43 22.69 1.01
CA LEU A 173 12.58 23.87 0.81
C LEU A 173 11.62 24.11 1.98
N SER A 174 11.04 23.05 2.55
CA SER A 174 10.12 23.14 3.70
C SER A 174 10.84 23.24 5.06
N ASN A 175 12.15 23.03 5.09
CA ASN A 175 12.97 22.97 6.31
C ASN A 175 12.43 22.00 7.38
N THR A 176 11.81 20.90 6.95
CA THR A 176 11.23 19.88 7.84
C THR A 176 11.09 18.53 7.13
N LEU A 177 11.18 17.44 7.90
CA LEU A 177 10.98 16.06 7.45
C LEU A 177 9.63 15.48 7.90
N SER A 178 8.83 16.24 8.65
CA SER A 178 7.45 15.87 8.97
C SER A 178 6.57 16.15 7.75
N VAL A 179 5.71 15.18 7.40
CA VAL A 179 4.75 15.32 6.30
C VAL A 179 3.74 16.43 6.61
N SER A 180 3.28 16.52 7.85
CA SER A 180 2.41 17.60 8.33
C SER A 180 3.07 18.97 8.16
N GLY A 181 4.36 19.07 8.52
CA GLY A 181 5.14 20.29 8.34
C GLY A 181 5.28 20.71 6.87
N ILE A 182 5.48 19.74 5.97
CA ILE A 182 5.54 19.99 4.51
C ILE A 182 4.20 20.53 4.01
N ILE A 183 3.07 19.94 4.42
CA ILE A 183 1.72 20.40 4.01
C ILE A 183 1.46 21.82 4.50
N ASN A 184 1.84 22.15 5.73
CA ASN A 184 1.70 23.51 6.25
C ASN A 184 2.54 24.53 5.47
N SER A 185 3.71 24.13 4.95
CA SER A 185 4.51 24.99 4.07
C SER A 185 3.88 25.23 2.70
N GLN A 186 2.85 24.46 2.32
CA GLN A 186 2.15 24.59 1.04
C GLN A 186 0.91 25.49 1.12
N SER A 187 0.48 25.92 2.32
CA SER A 187 -0.79 26.63 2.51
C SER A 187 -0.83 28.07 1.97
N GLY A 188 0.31 28.60 1.51
CA GLY A 188 0.44 29.99 1.05
C GLY A 188 0.62 30.99 2.19
#